data_AF-A0A8S9YJP2-F1
#
_entry.id   AF-A0A8S9YJP2-F1
#
_cell.length_a   1.000
_cell.length_b   1.000
_cell.length_c   1.000
_cell.angle_alpha   90.00
_cell.angle_beta   90.00
_cell.angle_gamma   90.00
#
_symmetry.space_group_name_H-M   'P 1'
#
loop_
_entity.id
_entity.type
_entity.pdbx_description
1 polymer ?
#
loop_
_entity_poly.entity_id
_entity_poly.type
_entity_poly.pdbx_seq_one_letter_code
_entity_poly.pdbx_strand_id
1 'polypeptide(L)'
;MAVVRTGMNHGELSAEAYAKVWHECLSQVLYLPAHRRYTRANLVSKRDRIESHEKRLDQLRQSMAEEAKRAAKMEKKLRILLGGYQSRAQTLMKAIQESVDQIEQSHMELVTYERLREQEAGAIVRRLEIFETDVERQQKRGAELQREYGRLLRIREEREADRFMAQNADLTSANANVLVSHSEALSNGLPGDSSPAPIELDTSPENLDISSNGLVGPSVPPNTEPEVLPCGDSDANSDPSPFPMVTTL
;
A
#
# COMPACT_ATOMS: atom_id res chain seq x y z
N MET A 1 2.89 -40.13 -74.45
CA MET A 1 3.04 -40.44 -73.01
C MET A 1 2.37 -41.75 -72.56
N ALA A 2 1.53 -42.41 -73.37
CA ALA A 2 0.93 -43.71 -73.02
C ALA A 2 1.85 -44.90 -73.39
N VAL A 3 2.47 -44.89 -74.58
CA VAL A 3 3.33 -45.97 -75.10
C VAL A 3 4.57 -46.23 -74.23
N VAL A 4 5.19 -45.18 -73.69
CA VAL A 4 6.34 -45.30 -72.76
C VAL A 4 5.90 -45.85 -71.39
N ARG A 5 4.68 -45.51 -70.95
CA ARG A 5 4.10 -45.94 -69.67
C ARG A 5 3.89 -47.45 -69.65
N THR A 6 3.34 -47.98 -70.74
CA THR A 6 3.05 -49.41 -70.91
C THR A 6 4.31 -50.23 -71.24
N GLY A 7 5.27 -49.67 -71.98
CA GLY A 7 6.49 -50.37 -72.39
C GLY A 7 7.57 -50.48 -71.31
N MET A 8 7.56 -49.61 -70.29
CA MET A 8 8.58 -49.57 -69.22
C MET A 8 8.04 -49.92 -67.82
N ASN A 9 6.79 -50.39 -67.75
CA ASN A 9 6.11 -50.81 -66.51
C ASN A 9 6.21 -49.77 -65.36
N HIS A 10 6.02 -48.49 -65.69
CA HIS A 10 5.93 -47.42 -64.71
C HIS A 10 4.47 -47.25 -64.31
N GLY A 11 4.13 -47.54 -63.04
CA GLY A 11 2.84 -47.15 -62.44
C GLY A 11 2.67 -45.63 -62.42
N GLU A 12 1.63 -45.12 -61.76
CA GLU A 12 1.50 -43.68 -61.55
C GLU A 12 2.73 -43.16 -60.77
N LEU A 13 3.68 -42.54 -61.47
CA LEU A 13 4.78 -41.83 -60.81
C LEU A 13 4.15 -40.71 -59.99
N SER A 14 4.17 -40.86 -58.68
CA SER A 14 3.82 -39.78 -57.76
C SER A 14 4.62 -38.52 -58.13
N ALA A 15 3.97 -37.36 -58.06
CA ALA A 15 4.61 -36.06 -58.29
C ALA A 15 5.86 -35.88 -57.40
N GLU A 16 5.86 -36.50 -56.23
CA GLU A 16 6.99 -36.49 -55.30
C GLU A 16 8.20 -37.29 -55.85
N ALA A 17 7.96 -38.42 -56.50
CA ALA A 17 9.02 -39.23 -57.12
C ALA A 17 9.62 -38.50 -58.34
N TYR A 18 8.77 -37.83 -59.13
CA TYR A 18 9.23 -36.97 -60.23
C TYR A 18 10.08 -35.80 -59.72
N ALA A 19 9.63 -35.10 -58.68
CA ALA A 19 10.36 -33.98 -58.10
C ALA A 19 11.75 -34.41 -57.59
N LYS A 20 11.85 -35.57 -56.93
CA LYS A 20 13.14 -36.13 -56.47
C LYS A 20 14.11 -36.35 -57.63
N VAL A 21 13.70 -37.10 -58.66
CA VAL A 21 14.55 -37.38 -59.85
C VAL A 21 14.89 -36.09 -60.60
N TRP A 22 13.94 -35.16 -60.68
CA TRP A 22 14.15 -33.84 -61.30
C TRP A 22 15.20 -33.02 -60.56
N HIS A 23 15.12 -32.95 -59.22
CA HIS A 23 16.12 -32.26 -58.39
C HIS A 23 17.50 -32.91 -58.49
N GLU A 24 17.57 -34.25 -58.48
CA GLU A 24 18.83 -34.97 -58.66
C GLU A 24 19.46 -34.69 -60.04
N CYS A 25 18.67 -34.74 -61.12
CA CYS A 25 19.14 -34.41 -62.45
C CYS A 25 19.62 -32.95 -62.56
N LEU A 26 18.85 -32.00 -62.00
CA LEU A 26 19.23 -30.58 -62.00
C LEU A 26 20.48 -30.29 -61.17
N SER A 27 20.67 -31.00 -60.05
CA SER A 27 21.86 -30.83 -59.20
C SER A 27 23.16 -31.17 -59.93
N GLN A 28 23.09 -32.07 -60.92
CA GLN A 28 24.22 -32.49 -61.74
C GLN A 28 24.50 -31.57 -62.92
N VAL A 29 23.60 -30.62 -63.22
CA VAL A 29 23.76 -29.67 -64.32
C VAL A 29 24.56 -28.46 -63.85
N LEU A 30 25.66 -28.20 -64.54
CA LEU A 30 26.62 -27.12 -64.29
C LEU A 30 26.67 -26.18 -65.49
N TYR A 31 26.69 -24.87 -65.24
CA TYR A 31 26.90 -23.86 -66.28
C TYR A 31 28.38 -23.56 -66.47
N LEU A 32 28.91 -23.69 -67.68
CA LEU A 32 30.29 -23.33 -67.99
C LEU A 32 30.37 -21.88 -68.48
N PRO A 33 31.02 -20.96 -67.75
CA PRO A 33 31.09 -19.55 -68.13
C PRO A 33 31.82 -19.31 -69.47
N ALA A 34 32.92 -20.04 -69.72
CA ALA A 34 33.74 -19.88 -70.92
C ALA A 34 33.00 -20.20 -72.23
N HIS A 35 32.12 -21.21 -72.21
CA HIS A 35 31.38 -21.68 -73.39
C HIS A 35 29.90 -21.28 -73.38
N ARG A 36 29.44 -20.59 -72.34
CA ARG A 36 28.05 -20.14 -72.13
C ARG A 36 27.01 -21.25 -72.29
N ARG A 37 27.31 -22.46 -71.82
CA ARG A 37 26.48 -23.66 -72.00
C ARG A 37 26.35 -24.46 -70.70
N TYR A 38 25.20 -25.13 -70.56
CA TYR A 38 24.97 -26.12 -69.51
C TYR A 38 25.50 -27.50 -69.90
N THR A 39 26.16 -28.17 -68.96
CA THR A 39 26.74 -29.51 -69.11
C THR A 39 26.57 -30.31 -67.82
N ARG A 40 26.82 -31.62 -67.85
CA ARG A 40 26.81 -32.45 -66.63
C ARG A 40 28.16 -32.36 -65.91
N ALA A 41 28.14 -32.27 -64.59
CA ALA A 41 29.34 -32.14 -63.75
C ALA A 41 30.36 -33.27 -63.93
N ASN A 42 29.96 -34.44 -64.42
CA ASN A 42 30.84 -35.59 -64.65
C ASN A 42 31.68 -35.48 -65.94
N LEU A 43 31.23 -34.67 -66.91
CA LEU A 43 31.89 -34.53 -68.22
C LEU A 43 32.88 -33.35 -68.27
N VAL A 44 33.05 -32.65 -67.15
CA VAL A 44 33.76 -31.37 -67.08
C VAL A 44 35.04 -31.54 -66.27
N SER A 45 36.13 -30.90 -66.70
CA SER A 45 37.41 -30.92 -65.99
C SER A 45 37.27 -30.31 -64.59
N LYS A 46 38.12 -30.72 -63.64
CA LYS A 46 38.10 -30.16 -62.27
C LYS A 46 38.27 -28.63 -62.28
N ARG A 47 39.07 -28.09 -63.21
CA ARG A 47 39.33 -26.65 -63.37
C ARG A 47 38.05 -25.89 -63.73
N ASP A 48 37.34 -26.33 -64.76
CA ASP A 48 36.15 -25.60 -65.23
C ASP A 48 34.97 -25.76 -64.25
N ARG A 49 34.95 -26.82 -63.44
CA ARG A 49 34.02 -26.94 -62.31
C ARG A 49 34.25 -25.86 -61.26
N ILE A 50 35.50 -25.62 -60.89
CA ILE A 50 35.87 -24.57 -59.93
C ILE A 50 35.46 -23.21 -60.48
N GLU A 51 35.79 -22.91 -61.74
CA GLU A 51 35.43 -21.64 -62.40
C GLU A 51 33.91 -21.40 -62.44
N SER A 52 33.12 -22.44 -62.69
CA SER A 52 31.66 -22.36 -62.62
C SER A 52 31.14 -22.07 -61.21
N HIS A 53 31.67 -22.78 -60.20
CA HIS A 53 31.28 -22.57 -58.81
C HIS A 53 31.68 -21.18 -58.29
N GLU A 54 32.86 -20.68 -58.67
CA GLU A 54 33.30 -19.32 -58.38
C GLU A 54 32.34 -18.29 -59.00
N LYS A 55 31.98 -18.47 -60.28
CA LYS A 55 31.03 -17.56 -60.93
C LYS A 55 29.66 -17.57 -60.26
N ARG A 56 29.18 -18.75 -59.83
CA ARG A 56 27.92 -18.87 -59.09
C ARG A 56 28.01 -18.22 -57.71
N LEU A 57 29.13 -18.37 -57.00
CA LEU A 57 29.36 -17.69 -55.72
C LEU A 57 29.35 -16.17 -55.89
N ASP A 58 29.98 -15.65 -56.94
CA ASP A 58 29.98 -14.21 -57.21
C ASP A 58 28.57 -13.69 -57.53
N GLN A 59 27.78 -14.44 -58.30
CA GLN A 59 26.36 -14.12 -58.54
C GLN A 59 25.55 -14.09 -57.23
N LEU A 60 25.75 -15.08 -56.36
CA LEU A 60 25.07 -15.13 -55.06
C LEU A 60 25.50 -13.99 -54.14
N ARG A 61 26.77 -13.60 -54.15
CA ARG A 61 27.26 -12.41 -53.42
C ARG A 61 26.62 -11.14 -53.95
N GLN A 62 26.48 -11.00 -55.26
CA GLN A 62 25.79 -9.87 -55.88
C GLN A 62 24.31 -9.85 -55.51
N SER A 63 23.59 -10.98 -55.58
CA SER A 63 22.18 -11.05 -55.19
C SER A 63 21.99 -10.71 -53.71
N MET A 64 22.83 -11.26 -52.82
CA MET A 64 22.80 -10.92 -51.39
C MET A 64 23.04 -9.43 -51.15
N ALA A 65 24.02 -8.83 -51.82
CA ALA A 65 24.30 -7.40 -51.68
C ALA A 65 23.15 -6.52 -52.18
N GLU A 66 22.48 -6.91 -53.27
CA GLU A 66 21.30 -6.21 -53.77
C GLU A 66 20.09 -6.36 -52.83
N GLU A 67 19.81 -7.56 -52.37
CA GLU A 67 18.72 -7.86 -51.43
C GLU A 67 18.92 -7.14 -50.10
N ALA A 68 20.14 -7.17 -49.53
CA ALA A 68 20.47 -6.43 -48.33
C ALA A 68 20.26 -4.91 -48.51
N LYS A 69 20.65 -4.35 -49.67
CA LYS A 69 20.37 -2.94 -49.99
C LYS A 69 18.88 -2.65 -50.12
N ARG A 70 18.09 -3.56 -50.70
CA ARG A 70 16.62 -3.43 -50.78
C ARG A 70 15.99 -3.50 -49.39
N ALA A 71 16.38 -4.47 -48.57
CA ALA A 71 15.92 -4.62 -47.19
C ALA A 71 16.25 -3.39 -46.34
N ALA A 72 17.50 -2.91 -46.36
CA ALA A 72 17.91 -1.71 -45.62
C ALA A 72 17.11 -0.46 -46.04
N LYS A 73 16.80 -0.31 -47.33
CA LYS A 73 15.92 0.78 -47.81
C LYS A 73 14.50 0.65 -47.27
N MET A 74 13.94 -0.56 -47.26
CA MET A 74 12.60 -0.82 -46.72
C MET A 74 12.56 -0.63 -45.22
N GLU A 75 13.54 -1.12 -44.47
CA GLU A 75 13.68 -0.91 -43.03
C GLU A 75 13.79 0.58 -42.69
N LYS A 76 14.57 1.36 -43.45
CA LYS A 76 14.66 2.81 -43.24
C LYS A 76 13.31 3.49 -43.46
N LYS A 77 12.57 3.10 -44.50
CA LYS A 77 11.21 3.61 -44.76
C LYS A 77 10.25 3.24 -43.62
N LEU A 78 10.23 1.97 -43.21
CA LEU A 78 9.41 1.49 -42.10
C LEU A 78 9.75 2.18 -40.80
N ARG A 79 11.03 2.43 -40.52
CA ARG A 79 11.47 3.16 -39.32
C ARG A 79 10.94 4.59 -39.30
N ILE A 80 10.93 5.29 -40.42
CA ILE A 80 10.38 6.65 -40.50
C ILE A 80 8.86 6.64 -40.34
N LEU A 81 8.16 5.71 -41.02
CA LEU A 81 6.71 5.63 -40.98
C LEU A 81 6.15 5.12 -39.65
N LEU A 82 6.79 4.11 -39.07
CA LEU A 82 6.30 3.40 -37.88
C LEU A 82 7.02 3.78 -36.60
N GLY A 83 8.21 4.40 -36.65
CA GLY A 83 9.01 4.66 -35.46
C GLY A 83 8.28 5.50 -34.41
N GLY A 84 7.58 6.56 -34.84
CA GLY A 84 6.76 7.39 -33.94
C GLY A 84 5.52 6.65 -33.40
N TYR A 85 4.92 5.77 -34.19
CA TYR A 85 3.81 4.94 -33.72
C TYR A 85 4.29 3.87 -32.73
N GLN A 86 5.47 3.28 -32.94
CA GLN A 86 6.09 2.31 -32.05
C GLN A 86 6.45 2.95 -30.70
N SER A 87 7.06 4.14 -30.69
CA SER A 87 7.37 4.84 -29.43
C SER A 87 6.09 5.20 -28.68
N ARG A 88 5.07 5.73 -29.37
CA ARG A 88 3.76 6.02 -28.77
C ARG A 88 3.10 4.77 -28.21
N ALA A 89 3.12 3.65 -28.93
CA ALA A 89 2.58 2.38 -28.46
C ALA A 89 3.31 1.93 -27.19
N GLN A 90 4.65 2.00 -27.15
CA GLN A 90 5.42 1.65 -25.95
C GLN A 90 5.10 2.55 -24.75
N THR A 91 4.95 3.86 -24.96
CA THR A 91 4.54 4.78 -23.89
C THR A 91 3.14 4.45 -23.37
N LEU A 92 2.18 4.19 -24.26
CA LEU A 92 0.82 3.81 -23.86
C LEU A 92 0.79 2.48 -23.12
N MET A 93 1.57 1.49 -23.56
CA MET A 93 1.70 0.21 -22.86
C MET A 93 2.24 0.39 -21.44
N LYS A 94 3.26 1.24 -21.26
CA LYS A 94 3.78 1.58 -19.93
C LYS A 94 2.74 2.28 -19.06
N ALA A 95 2.06 3.29 -19.58
CA ALA A 95 1.03 4.01 -18.85
C ALA A 95 -0.15 3.10 -18.43
N ILE A 96 -0.52 2.14 -19.29
CA ILE A 96 -1.51 1.12 -18.94
C ILE A 96 -1.00 0.24 -17.80
N GLN A 97 0.24 -0.24 -17.87
CA GLN A 97 0.81 -1.06 -16.80
C GLN A 97 0.87 -0.31 -15.46
N GLU A 98 1.38 0.93 -15.46
CA GLU A 98 1.42 1.78 -14.27
C GLU A 98 0.02 2.03 -13.69
N SER A 99 -0.99 2.21 -14.55
CA SER A 99 -2.39 2.38 -14.10
C SER A 99 -2.95 1.10 -13.48
N VAL A 100 -2.61 -0.07 -14.02
CA VAL A 100 -3.02 -1.37 -13.46
C VAL A 100 -2.38 -1.57 -12.09
N ASP A 101 -1.07 -1.33 -11.98
CA ASP A 101 -0.35 -1.45 -10.70
C ASP A 101 -0.93 -0.50 -9.64
N GLN A 102 -1.30 0.72 -10.04
CA GLN A 102 -1.95 1.69 -9.13
C GLN A 102 -3.35 1.23 -8.69
N ILE A 103 -4.14 0.63 -9.59
CA ILE A 103 -5.46 0.08 -9.25
C ILE A 103 -5.32 -1.05 -8.24
N GLU A 104 -4.37 -1.96 -8.45
CA GLU A 104 -4.09 -3.07 -7.54
C GLU A 104 -3.66 -2.56 -6.16
N GLN A 105 -2.74 -1.60 -6.11
CA GLN A 105 -2.30 -0.96 -4.86
C GLN A 105 -3.46 -0.30 -4.12
N SER A 106 -4.25 0.53 -4.81
CA SER A 106 -5.40 1.20 -4.19
C SER A 106 -6.49 0.22 -3.76
N HIS A 107 -6.66 -0.90 -4.46
CA HIS A 107 -7.57 -1.96 -4.03
C HIS A 107 -7.07 -2.66 -2.76
N MET A 108 -5.78 -2.96 -2.66
CA MET A 108 -5.19 -3.49 -1.42
C MET A 108 -5.36 -2.52 -0.26
N GLU A 109 -5.07 -1.23 -0.47
CA GLU A 109 -5.28 -0.18 0.53
C GLU A 109 -6.73 -0.13 0.99
N LEU A 110 -7.70 -0.14 0.06
CA LEU A 110 -9.11 -0.14 0.39
C LEU A 110 -9.49 -1.32 1.30
N VAL A 111 -9.12 -2.53 0.91
CA VAL A 111 -9.42 -3.74 1.70
C VAL A 111 -8.75 -3.68 3.08
N THR A 112 -7.52 -3.19 3.16
CA THR A 112 -6.82 -3.06 4.46
C THR A 112 -7.49 -2.01 5.35
N TYR A 113 -7.92 -0.88 4.81
CA TYR A 113 -8.62 0.16 5.56
C TYR A 113 -10.03 -0.25 5.98
N GLU A 114 -10.76 -1.01 5.15
CA GLU A 114 -12.05 -1.60 5.54
C GLU A 114 -11.88 -2.52 6.75
N ARG A 115 -10.90 -3.42 6.69
CA ARG A 115 -10.59 -4.32 7.82
C ARG A 115 -10.14 -3.56 9.06
N LEU A 116 -9.30 -2.53 8.89
CA LEU A 116 -8.85 -1.68 10.01
C LEU A 116 -10.03 -0.94 10.64
N ARG A 117 -10.95 -0.42 9.82
CA ARG A 117 -12.16 0.27 10.29
C ARG A 117 -13.03 -0.67 11.14
N GLU A 118 -13.24 -1.90 10.70
CA GLU A 118 -14.01 -2.89 11.47
C GLU A 118 -13.36 -3.19 12.84
N GLN A 119 -12.03 -3.35 12.84
CA GLN A 119 -11.26 -3.58 14.07
C GLN A 119 -11.33 -2.38 15.03
N GLU A 120 -11.15 -1.17 14.50
CA GLU A 120 -11.22 0.07 15.28
C GLU A 120 -12.62 0.31 15.83
N ALA A 121 -13.67 0.04 15.05
CA ALA A 121 -15.05 0.15 15.53
C ALA A 121 -15.28 -0.70 16.79
N GLY A 122 -14.81 -1.96 16.78
CA GLY A 122 -14.87 -2.82 17.97
C GLY A 122 -13.94 -2.36 19.10
N ALA A 123 -12.76 -1.83 18.78
CA ALA A 123 -11.80 -1.34 19.77
C ALA A 123 -12.27 -0.07 20.49
N ILE A 124 -13.01 0.81 19.80
CA ILE A 124 -13.61 2.01 20.39
C ILE A 124 -14.63 1.62 21.47
N VAL A 125 -15.54 0.68 21.17
CA VAL A 125 -16.56 0.23 22.14
C VAL A 125 -15.91 -0.32 23.40
N ARG A 126 -14.92 -1.22 23.27
CA ARG A 126 -14.19 -1.76 24.43
C ARG A 126 -13.49 -0.68 25.26
N ARG A 127 -12.88 0.31 24.61
CA ARG A 127 -12.24 1.44 25.30
C ARG A 127 -13.25 2.28 26.07
N LEU A 128 -14.42 2.54 25.50
CA LEU A 128 -15.50 3.27 26.16
C LEU A 128 -16.02 2.52 27.39
N GLU A 129 -16.29 1.22 27.27
CA GLU A 129 -16.74 0.39 28.40
C GLU A 129 -15.73 0.42 29.56
N ILE A 130 -14.43 0.31 29.27
CA ILE A 130 -13.37 0.42 30.29
C ILE A 130 -13.44 1.79 30.97
N PHE A 131 -13.51 2.88 30.20
CA PHE A 131 -13.58 4.22 30.77
C PHE A 131 -14.84 4.46 31.60
N GLU A 132 -16.00 3.95 31.17
CA GLU A 132 -17.24 4.03 31.94
C GLU A 132 -17.10 3.31 33.29
N THR A 133 -16.55 2.09 33.28
CA THR A 133 -16.33 1.33 34.53
C THR A 133 -15.34 2.02 35.47
N ASP A 134 -14.28 2.63 34.94
CA ASP A 134 -13.31 3.37 35.72
C ASP A 134 -13.91 4.66 36.30
N VAL A 135 -14.71 5.39 35.51
CA VAL A 135 -15.42 6.58 35.97
C VAL A 135 -16.40 6.23 37.08
N GLU A 136 -17.20 5.17 36.92
CA GLU A 136 -18.09 4.70 37.99
C GLU A 136 -17.34 4.35 39.27
N ARG A 137 -16.19 3.68 39.15
CA ARG A 137 -15.35 3.34 40.30
C ARG A 137 -14.83 4.58 41.01
N GLN A 138 -14.37 5.59 40.26
CA GLN A 138 -13.91 6.85 40.85
C GLN A 138 -15.07 7.65 41.48
N GLN A 139 -16.24 7.65 40.86
CA GLN A 139 -17.43 8.29 41.42
C GLN A 139 -17.87 7.64 42.74
N LYS A 140 -17.90 6.29 42.80
CA LYS A 140 -18.20 5.55 44.04
C LYS A 140 -17.21 5.91 45.15
N ARG A 141 -15.90 5.89 44.84
CA ARG A 141 -14.85 6.28 45.79
C ARG A 141 -14.99 7.74 46.25
N GLY A 142 -15.28 8.66 45.34
CA GLY A 142 -15.49 10.08 45.67
C GLY A 142 -16.70 10.27 46.58
N ALA A 143 -17.81 9.59 46.31
CA ALA A 143 -19.00 9.63 47.15
C ALA A 143 -18.75 9.07 48.55
N GLU A 144 -18.00 7.96 48.67
CA GLU A 144 -17.58 7.40 49.97
C GLU A 144 -16.72 8.39 50.76
N LEU A 145 -15.71 8.99 50.12
CA LEU A 145 -14.86 9.99 50.76
C LEU A 145 -15.64 11.20 51.25
N GLN A 146 -16.59 11.69 50.43
CA GLN A 146 -17.42 12.84 50.80
C GLN A 146 -18.36 12.51 51.97
N ARG A 147 -18.90 11.28 52.05
CA ARG A 147 -19.69 10.82 53.20
C ARG A 147 -18.85 10.78 54.48
N GLU A 148 -17.66 10.21 54.43
CA GLU A 148 -16.76 10.15 55.59
C GLU A 148 -16.31 11.55 56.03
N TYR A 149 -16.01 12.44 55.07
CA TYR A 149 -15.71 13.84 55.37
C TYR A 149 -16.88 14.53 56.09
N GLY A 150 -18.11 14.37 55.58
CA GLY A 150 -19.31 14.91 56.21
C GLY A 150 -19.54 14.36 57.63
N ARG A 151 -19.28 13.07 57.85
CA ARG A 151 -19.32 12.44 59.18
C ARG A 151 -18.29 13.05 60.13
N LEU A 152 -17.04 13.20 59.68
CA LEU A 152 -15.97 13.80 60.48
C LEU A 152 -16.25 15.26 60.80
N LEU A 153 -16.87 16.01 59.89
CA LEU A 153 -17.28 17.38 60.13
C LEU A 153 -18.31 17.48 61.26
N ARG A 154 -19.35 16.64 61.23
CA ARG A 154 -20.37 16.59 62.29
C ARG A 154 -19.77 16.26 63.66
N ILE A 155 -18.89 15.25 63.72
CA ILE A 155 -18.19 14.89 64.97
C ILE A 155 -17.35 16.07 65.47
N ARG A 156 -16.71 16.81 64.57
CA ARG A 156 -15.94 18.00 64.91
C ARG A 156 -16.84 19.10 65.47
N GLU A 157 -17.96 19.39 64.81
CA GLU A 157 -18.94 20.39 65.25
C GLU A 157 -19.57 20.03 66.60
N GLU A 158 -19.97 18.77 66.80
CA GLU A 158 -20.47 18.25 68.08
C GLU A 158 -19.44 18.47 69.20
N ARG A 159 -18.17 18.15 68.96
CA ARG A 159 -17.09 18.36 69.94
C ARG A 159 -16.80 19.83 70.20
N GLU A 160 -16.91 20.69 69.19
CA GLU A 160 -16.75 22.13 69.35
C GLU A 160 -17.92 22.73 70.14
N ALA A 161 -19.16 22.26 69.90
CA ALA A 161 -20.34 22.61 70.66
C ALA A 161 -20.27 22.11 72.12
N ASP A 162 -19.83 20.88 72.35
CA ASP A 162 -19.60 20.33 73.70
C ASP A 162 -18.56 21.16 74.46
N ARG A 163 -17.47 21.56 73.79
CA ARG A 163 -16.47 22.46 74.38
C ARG A 163 -17.07 23.82 74.73
N PHE A 164 -17.88 24.38 73.84
CA PHE A 164 -18.55 25.66 74.07
C PHE A 164 -19.55 25.58 75.24
N MET A 165 -20.34 24.49 75.32
CA MET A 165 -21.27 24.24 76.41
C MET A 165 -20.55 24.01 77.75
N ALA A 166 -19.44 23.27 77.76
CA ALA A 166 -18.62 23.09 78.95
C ALA A 166 -18.03 24.43 79.43
N GLN A 167 -17.51 25.25 78.52
CA GLN A 167 -16.96 26.56 78.84
C GLN A 167 -18.02 27.54 79.36
N ASN A 168 -19.25 27.47 78.85
CA ASN A 168 -20.39 28.26 79.36
C ASN A 168 -20.92 27.71 80.69
N ALA A 169 -20.94 26.38 80.90
CA ALA A 169 -21.32 25.75 82.16
C ALA A 169 -20.39 26.20 83.30
N ASP A 170 -19.08 26.27 83.03
CA ASP A 170 -18.09 26.81 83.95
C ASP A 170 -18.38 28.29 84.31
N LEU A 171 -18.79 29.12 83.34
CA LEU A 171 -19.23 30.50 83.59
C LEU A 171 -20.54 30.60 84.39
N THR A 172 -21.54 29.73 84.16
CA THR A 172 -22.77 29.71 84.99
C THR A 172 -22.51 29.22 86.41
N SER A 173 -21.57 28.30 86.65
CA SER A 173 -21.19 27.90 88.01
C SER A 173 -20.43 29.03 88.74
N ALA A 174 -19.65 29.84 88.01
CA ALA A 174 -19.01 31.03 88.54
C ALA A 174 -20.01 32.17 88.82
N ASN A 175 -21.04 32.35 87.98
CA ASN A 175 -22.06 33.39 88.13
C ASN A 175 -23.19 33.03 89.12
N ALA A 176 -23.43 31.76 89.43
CA ALA A 176 -24.38 31.35 90.47
C ALA A 176 -23.95 31.74 91.91
N ASN A 177 -22.70 32.18 92.09
CA ASN A 177 -22.14 32.66 93.37
C ASN A 177 -22.17 34.19 93.54
N VAL A 178 -22.74 34.98 92.61
CA VAL A 178 -22.82 36.44 92.74
C VAL A 178 -24.25 36.94 92.52
N LEU A 179 -24.97 36.93 93.65
CA LEU A 179 -26.07 37.80 94.06
C LEU A 179 -27.16 38.25 93.05
N VAL A 180 -28.38 37.87 93.44
CA VAL A 180 -29.60 38.68 93.43
C VAL A 180 -29.35 40.20 93.53
N SER A 181 -30.15 40.95 92.76
CA SER A 181 -30.54 42.38 92.86
C SER A 181 -29.75 43.42 92.06
N HIS A 182 -30.31 43.86 90.93
CA HIS A 182 -30.93 45.20 90.79
C HIS A 182 -31.80 45.29 89.51
N SER A 183 -32.97 45.90 89.69
CA SER A 183 -33.89 46.48 88.70
C SER A 183 -33.17 47.57 87.86
N GLU A 184 -33.59 48.06 86.69
CA GLU A 184 -34.92 48.40 86.19
C GLU A 184 -34.80 48.78 84.69
N ALA A 185 -35.78 48.33 83.89
CA ALA A 185 -36.48 49.00 82.78
C ALA A 185 -35.79 50.03 81.84
N LEU A 186 -35.87 49.80 80.51
CA LEU A 186 -36.82 50.47 79.58
C LEU A 186 -36.47 50.29 78.08
N SER A 187 -37.53 50.01 77.30
CA SER A 187 -37.90 50.64 76.01
C SER A 187 -37.21 50.26 74.68
N ASN A 188 -37.98 49.47 73.92
CA ASN A 188 -38.36 49.61 72.49
C ASN A 188 -37.38 49.36 71.34
N GLY A 189 -37.85 48.52 70.40
CA GLY A 189 -37.65 48.70 68.95
C GLY A 189 -37.36 47.43 68.13
N LEU A 190 -38.38 46.84 67.50
CA LEU A 190 -38.28 46.07 66.24
C LEU A 190 -37.82 46.99 65.08
N PRO A 191 -37.58 46.49 63.84
CA PRO A 191 -37.06 45.20 63.36
C PRO A 191 -35.88 45.40 62.36
N GLY A 192 -35.28 44.32 61.84
CA GLY A 192 -34.34 44.43 60.72
C GLY A 192 -33.84 43.09 60.20
N ASP A 193 -34.41 42.70 59.06
CA ASP A 193 -34.00 41.63 58.15
C ASP A 193 -32.48 41.54 57.91
N SER A 194 -31.97 40.32 57.74
CA SER A 194 -31.16 39.95 56.55
C SER A 194 -30.80 38.46 56.58
N SER A 195 -31.53 37.71 55.76
CA SER A 195 -31.09 36.46 55.15
C SER A 195 -29.76 36.66 54.40
N PRO A 196 -28.95 35.60 54.24
CA PRO A 196 -28.46 35.33 52.90
C PRO A 196 -28.88 33.93 52.43
N ALA A 197 -29.41 33.96 51.21
CA ALA A 197 -30.04 32.92 50.44
C ALA A 197 -29.05 31.79 50.01
N PRO A 198 -29.59 30.68 49.46
CA PRO A 198 -28.82 29.55 48.95
C PRO A 198 -28.21 29.89 47.58
N ILE A 199 -27.02 29.36 47.31
CA ILE A 199 -26.46 29.33 45.96
C ILE A 199 -27.04 28.10 45.26
N GLU A 200 -28.07 28.32 44.45
CA GLU A 200 -28.39 27.47 43.31
C GLU A 200 -27.26 27.61 42.28
N LEU A 201 -26.73 26.48 41.80
CA LEU A 201 -26.01 26.47 40.53
C LEU A 201 -26.89 25.76 39.51
N ASP A 202 -27.36 26.60 38.61
CA ASP A 202 -28.23 26.35 37.49
C ASP A 202 -27.78 25.14 36.67
N THR A 203 -28.73 24.23 36.44
CA THR A 203 -28.60 23.17 35.45
C THR A 203 -29.55 23.54 34.32
N SER A 204 -29.01 24.05 33.22
CA SER A 204 -29.55 23.82 31.88
C SER A 204 -28.56 24.21 30.77
N PRO A 205 -28.67 23.60 29.59
CA PRO A 205 -27.58 23.43 28.64
C PRO A 205 -27.54 24.55 27.61
N GLU A 206 -26.38 25.16 27.39
CA GLU A 206 -26.13 25.94 26.19
C GLU A 206 -25.64 25.03 25.06
N ASN A 207 -26.48 24.95 24.03
CA ASN A 207 -26.15 24.43 22.72
C ASN A 207 -24.98 25.22 22.12
N LEU A 208 -23.92 24.52 21.71
CA LEU A 208 -22.99 25.02 20.71
C LEU A 208 -23.22 24.23 19.42
N ASP A 209 -24.00 24.84 18.54
CA ASP A 209 -23.98 24.57 17.11
C ASP A 209 -22.55 24.75 16.58
N ILE A 210 -21.88 23.65 16.24
CA ILE A 210 -20.75 23.67 15.32
C ILE A 210 -21.27 23.15 13.99
N SER A 211 -21.76 24.10 13.20
CA SER A 211 -22.03 23.91 11.78
C SER A 211 -20.75 23.42 11.09
N SER A 212 -20.83 22.20 10.55
CA SER A 212 -19.88 21.65 9.61
C SER A 212 -19.81 22.53 8.36
N ASN A 213 -18.69 23.20 8.13
CA ASN A 213 -18.28 23.66 6.81
C ASN A 213 -16.76 23.59 6.69
N GLY A 214 -16.29 22.75 5.76
CA GLY A 214 -14.96 22.84 5.15
C GLY A 214 -13.83 22.04 5.82
N LEU A 215 -13.80 20.72 5.64
CA LEU A 215 -12.52 19.99 5.63
C LEU A 215 -11.93 20.05 4.22
N VAL A 216 -10.99 20.98 4.02
CA VAL A 216 -9.98 20.90 2.97
C VAL A 216 -8.92 19.93 3.49
N GLY A 217 -8.72 18.80 2.79
CA GLY A 217 -7.67 17.84 3.11
C GLY A 217 -6.27 18.45 2.96
N PRO A 218 -5.25 17.91 3.67
CA PRO A 218 -3.89 18.42 3.54
C PRO A 218 -3.36 18.14 2.12
N SER A 219 -3.05 19.22 1.43
CA SER A 219 -2.32 19.23 0.16
C SER A 219 -0.91 18.69 0.35
N VAL A 220 -0.58 17.59 -0.33
CA VAL A 220 0.77 17.06 -0.45
C VAL A 220 1.59 17.99 -1.37
N PRO A 221 2.74 18.55 -0.94
CA PRO A 221 3.59 19.34 -1.82
C PRO A 221 4.38 18.43 -2.78
N PRO A 222 4.66 18.88 -4.02
CA PRO A 222 5.40 18.11 -5.01
C PRO A 222 6.91 18.27 -4.80
N ASN A 223 7.64 17.16 -5.04
CA ASN A 223 9.09 17.04 -5.17
C ASN A 223 9.93 17.26 -3.90
N THR A 224 10.43 16.16 -3.36
CA THR A 224 11.75 16.14 -2.70
C THR A 224 12.44 14.84 -3.10
N GLU A 225 13.56 14.98 -3.81
CA GLU A 225 14.46 13.90 -4.23
C GLU A 225 15.03 13.16 -3.00
N PRO A 226 15.37 11.87 -3.09
CA PRO A 226 15.96 11.16 -1.96
C PRO A 226 17.43 11.57 -1.76
N GLU A 227 17.70 12.23 -0.63
CA GLU A 227 19.06 12.34 -0.08
C GLU A 227 19.57 10.94 0.29
N VAL A 228 20.60 10.51 -0.43
CA VAL A 228 21.48 9.42 -0.02
C VAL A 228 22.38 9.96 1.08
N LEU A 229 22.35 9.36 2.27
CA LEU A 229 23.41 9.53 3.26
C LEU A 229 24.03 8.19 3.69
N PRO A 230 25.34 8.17 4.01
CA PRO A 230 26.15 6.96 3.98
C PRO A 230 26.54 6.43 5.37
N CYS A 231 26.88 5.13 5.34
CA CYS A 231 27.81 4.38 6.19
C CYS A 231 27.53 4.18 7.69
N GLY A 232 27.70 2.91 8.09
CA GLY A 232 27.93 2.49 9.46
C GLY A 232 28.18 0.99 9.54
N ASP A 233 29.43 0.58 9.26
CA ASP A 233 29.95 -0.76 9.53
C ASP A 233 29.76 -1.12 11.01
N SER A 234 29.33 -2.35 11.29
CA SER A 234 29.44 -2.98 12.60
C SER A 234 29.46 -4.49 12.41
N ASP A 235 30.67 -5.04 12.51
CA ASP A 235 30.94 -6.47 12.62
C ASP A 235 30.14 -7.09 13.79
N ALA A 236 29.37 -8.14 13.50
CA ALA A 236 28.93 -9.11 14.49
C ALA A 236 28.73 -10.48 13.85
N ASN A 237 29.78 -11.30 13.97
CA ASN A 237 29.75 -12.76 13.85
C ASN A 237 28.55 -13.34 14.60
N SER A 238 27.73 -14.15 13.92
CA SER A 238 26.84 -15.14 14.54
C SER A 238 26.53 -16.23 13.51
N ASP A 239 27.22 -17.35 13.67
CA ASP A 239 27.06 -18.59 12.90
C ASP A 239 25.60 -19.07 12.83
N PRO A 240 25.13 -19.58 11.68
CA PRO A 240 24.00 -20.49 11.64
C PRO A 240 24.49 -21.94 11.71
N SER A 241 24.37 -22.57 12.87
CA SER A 241 24.49 -24.02 13.02
C SER A 241 23.38 -24.75 12.22
N PRO A 242 23.69 -25.81 11.46
CA PRO A 242 22.69 -26.56 10.71
C PRO A 242 22.14 -27.73 11.55
N PHE A 243 20.83 -27.79 11.74
CA PHE A 243 20.18 -29.01 12.24
C PHE A 243 20.02 -30.03 11.10
N PRO A 244 20.30 -31.33 11.35
CA PRO A 244 20.22 -32.37 10.33
C PRO A 244 18.78 -32.81 10.10
N MET A 245 18.27 -32.70 8.86
CA MET A 245 17.08 -33.44 8.47
C MET A 245 17.47 -34.89 8.11
N VAL A 246 16.83 -35.77 8.85
CA VAL A 246 16.86 -37.23 8.78
C VAL A 246 16.33 -37.70 7.43
N THR A 247 17.11 -38.55 6.76
CA THR A 247 16.68 -39.37 5.64
C THR A 247 15.69 -40.42 6.15
N THR A 248 14.50 -40.50 5.57
CA THR A 248 13.61 -41.65 5.71
C THR A 248 12.94 -41.94 4.37
N LEU A 249 13.31 -43.12 3.83
CA LEU A 249 12.73 -43.91 2.73
C LEU A 249 12.54 -43.24 1.36
#